data_AF-X1KZK3-F1
#
_entry.id   AF-X1KZK3-F1
#
_cell.length_a   1.000
_cell.length_b   1.000
_cell.length_c   1.000
_cell.angle_alpha   90.00
_cell.angle_beta   90.00
_cell.angle_gamma   90.00
#
_symmetry.space_group_name_H-M   'P 1'
#
loop_
_entity.id
_entity.type
_entity.pdbx_description
1 polymer ?
#
loop_
_entity_poly.entity_id
_entity_poly.type
_entity_poly.pdbx_seq_one_letter_code
_entity_poly.pdbx_strand_id
1 'polypeptide(L)'
;MDAMKQRLRQALSRHQKQHIVDARLVPSAVLLPICYKQGQYYILFIKRTQEVKEHKGQISFPGGAYRERDGTLLATAWRECAEEIGLKVDEVEILGE
;
A
#
# COMPACT_ATOMS: atom_id res chain seq x y z
N MET A 1 18.67 -10.52 -3.32
CA MET A 1 17.60 -9.62 -2.87
C MET A 1 18.09 -8.21 -2.59
N ASP A 2 19.25 -8.03 -1.94
CA ASP A 2 19.66 -6.72 -1.44
C ASP A 2 19.91 -5.66 -2.51
N ALA A 3 20.44 -6.04 -3.68
CA ALA A 3 20.68 -5.09 -4.77
C ALA A 3 19.38 -4.42 -5.29
N MET A 4 18.27 -5.17 -5.39
CA MET A 4 16.98 -4.59 -5.82
C MET A 4 16.42 -3.69 -4.72
N LYS A 5 16.45 -4.14 -3.46
CA LYS A 5 15.99 -3.34 -2.32
C LYS A 5 16.76 -2.02 -2.20
N GLN A 6 18.07 -2.05 -2.39
CA GLN A 6 18.91 -0.85 -2.40
C GLN A 6 18.54 0.10 -3.56
N ARG A 7 18.32 -0.44 -4.77
CA ARG A 7 17.86 0.36 -5.92
C ARG A 7 16.51 1.01 -5.66
N LEU A 8 15.56 0.28 -5.08
CA LEU A 8 14.25 0.81 -4.71
C LEU A 8 14.37 1.91 -3.66
N ARG A 9 15.13 1.69 -2.58
CA ARG A 9 15.42 2.71 -1.56
C ARG A 9 16.03 3.97 -2.18
N GLN A 10 17.01 3.81 -3.05
CA GLN A 10 17.66 4.95 -3.71
C GLN A 10 16.69 5.71 -4.61
N ALA A 11 15.87 5.00 -5.39
CA ALA A 11 14.85 5.63 -6.24
C ALA A 11 13.81 6.39 -5.40
N LEU A 12 13.28 5.76 -4.36
CA LEU A 12 12.27 6.34 -3.47
C LEU A 12 12.82 7.53 -2.66
N SER A 13 14.08 7.47 -2.21
CA SER A 13 14.72 8.57 -1.47
C SER A 13 14.81 9.89 -2.25
N ARG A 14 14.75 9.81 -3.59
CA ARG A 14 14.79 10.97 -4.48
C ARG A 14 13.40 11.53 -4.78
N HIS A 15 12.34 10.81 -4.41
CA HIS A 15 10.98 11.24 -4.64
C HIS A 15 10.58 12.30 -3.62
N GLN A 16 10.15 13.48 -4.10
CA GLN A 16 9.47 14.45 -3.25
C GLN A 16 7.97 14.19 -3.28
N LYS A 17 7.42 13.83 -2.11
CA LYS A 17 5.98 13.70 -1.93
C LYS A 17 5.30 15.01 -2.26
N GLN A 18 4.25 14.93 -3.07
CA GLN A 18 3.38 16.06 -3.33
C GLN A 18 2.14 15.94 -2.47
N HIS A 19 1.85 17.00 -1.71
CA HIS A 19 0.64 17.08 -0.91
C HIS A 19 -0.45 17.78 -1.71
N ILE A 20 -1.52 17.05 -1.97
CA ILE A 20 -2.73 17.61 -2.59
C ILE A 20 -3.63 18.09 -1.46
N VAL A 21 -3.89 19.40 -1.41
CA VAL A 21 -4.79 20.01 -0.43
C VAL A 21 -6.09 20.37 -1.14
N ASP A 22 -7.06 19.46 -1.06
CA ASP A 22 -8.42 19.69 -1.55
C ASP A 22 -9.40 19.06 -0.55
N ALA A 23 -10.22 19.90 0.08
CA ALA A 23 -11.17 19.48 1.10
C ALA A 23 -12.28 18.55 0.57
N ARG A 24 -12.42 18.42 -0.76
CA ARG A 24 -13.38 17.52 -1.40
C ARG A 24 -12.84 16.10 -1.57
N LEU A 25 -11.53 15.90 -1.41
CA LEU A 25 -10.89 14.60 -1.56
C LEU A 25 -10.86 13.86 -0.23
N VAL A 26 -11.02 12.55 -0.30
CA VAL A 26 -10.92 11.66 0.87
C VAL A 26 -9.48 11.13 0.95
N PRO A 27 -8.72 11.44 2.02
CA PRO A 27 -7.40 10.88 2.21
C PRO A 27 -7.49 9.35 2.26
N SER A 28 -6.66 8.68 1.47
CA SER A 28 -6.63 7.23 1.34
C SER A 28 -5.19 6.76 1.17
N ALA A 29 -4.91 5.52 1.56
CA ALA A 29 -3.57 4.94 1.45
C ALA A 29 -3.64 3.50 0.96
N VAL A 30 -2.65 3.11 0.17
CA VAL A 30 -2.47 1.75 -0.35
C VAL A 30 -1.05 1.28 -0.04
N LEU A 31 -0.85 -0.03 0.11
CA LEU A 31 0.49 -0.63 -0.04
C LEU A 31 0.66 -1.11 -1.46
N LEU A 32 1.89 -0.99 -1.98
CA LEU A 32 2.33 -1.69 -3.19
C LEU A 32 3.27 -2.83 -2.76
N PRO A 33 2.76 -4.05 -2.55
CA PRO A 33 3.58 -5.14 -2.05
C PRO A 33 4.44 -5.69 -3.19
N ILE A 34 5.75 -5.76 -2.95
CA ILE A 34 6.72 -6.37 -3.87
C ILE A 34 7.16 -7.70 -3.25
N CYS A 35 6.66 -8.80 -3.80
CA CYS A 35 6.96 -10.16 -3.32
C CYS A 35 8.12 -10.76 -4.12
N TYR A 36 9.02 -11.49 -3.46
CA TYR A 36 10.07 -12.26 -4.13
C TYR A 36 9.83 -13.75 -3.95
N LYS A 37 9.64 -14.48 -5.05
CA LYS A 37 9.37 -15.92 -5.05
C LYS A 37 10.01 -16.57 -6.27
N GLN A 38 10.58 -17.76 -6.12
CA GLN A 38 11.13 -18.55 -7.24
C GLN A 38 12.10 -17.75 -8.14
N GLY A 39 12.92 -16.90 -7.55
CA GLY A 39 13.91 -16.11 -8.30
C GLY A 39 13.37 -14.83 -8.94
N GLN A 40 12.07 -14.55 -8.87
CA GLN A 40 11.41 -13.44 -9.55
C GLN A 40 10.67 -12.50 -8.58
N TYR A 41 10.50 -11.25 -8.99
CA TYR A 41 9.70 -10.25 -8.27
C TYR A 41 8.28 -10.20 -8.84
N TYR A 42 7.31 -10.08 -7.95
CA TYR A 42 5.89 -9.95 -8.27
C TYR A 42 5.31 -8.75 -7.54
N ILE A 43 4.31 -8.13 -8.16
CA ILE A 43 3.48 -7.13 -7.51
C ILE A 43 2.16 -7.79 -7.15
N LEU A 44 1.75 -7.66 -5.89
CA LEU A 44 0.49 -8.19 -5.41
C LEU A 44 -0.65 -7.22 -5.73
N PHE A 45 -1.72 -7.77 -6.29
CA PHE A 45 -3.00 -7.09 -6.45
C PHE A 45 -4.08 -7.88 -5.73
N ILE A 46 -5.14 -7.18 -5.34
CA ILE A 46 -6.36 -7.78 -4.84
C ILE A 46 -7.49 -7.59 -5.85
N LYS A 47 -8.45 -8.50 -5.80
CA LYS A 47 -9.75 -8.29 -6.43
C LYS A 47 -10.72 -7.90 -5.34
N ARG A 48 -11.22 -6.67 -5.39
CA ARG A 48 -12.16 -6.16 -4.37
C ARG A 48 -13.41 -7.04 -4.33
N THR A 49 -13.88 -7.32 -3.12
CA THR A 49 -15.10 -8.13 -2.90
C THR A 49 -16.32 -7.44 -3.52
N GLN A 50 -17.44 -8.14 -3.65
CA GLN A 50 -18.69 -7.55 -4.15
C GLN A 50 -19.43 -6.72 -3.07
N GLU A 51 -18.89 -6.70 -1.85
CA GLU A 51 -19.54 -6.13 -0.66
C GLU A 51 -19.10 -4.69 -0.38
N VAL A 52 -18.01 -4.22 -1.00
CA VAL A 52 -17.56 -2.82 -0.87
C VAL A 52 -18.50 -1.85 -1.60
N LYS A 53 -18.78 -0.68 -1.01
CA LYS A 53 -19.74 0.29 -1.58
C LYS A 53 -19.33 0.80 -2.97
N GLU A 54 -18.03 0.86 -3.25
CA GLU A 54 -17.46 1.39 -4.49
C GLU A 54 -16.40 0.43 -5.09
N HIS A 55 -16.22 0.48 -6.41
CA HIS A 55 -15.18 -0.26 -7.16
C HIS A 55 -15.24 -1.80 -7.04
N LYS A 56 -16.44 -2.36 -6.91
CA LYS A 56 -16.69 -3.79 -6.78
C LYS A 56 -16.05 -4.61 -7.89
N GLY A 57 -15.35 -5.69 -7.53
CA GLY A 57 -14.75 -6.63 -8.49
C GLY A 57 -13.55 -6.11 -9.27
N GLN A 58 -13.11 -4.86 -9.04
CA GLN A 58 -11.96 -4.27 -9.71
C GLN A 58 -10.64 -4.81 -9.13
N ILE A 59 -9.61 -4.83 -9.97
CA ILE A 59 -8.23 -5.09 -9.56
C ILE A 59 -7.67 -3.81 -8.95
N SER A 60 -7.16 -3.90 -7.72
CA SER A 60 -6.57 -2.76 -7.02
C SER A 60 -5.36 -3.19 -6.20
N PHE A 61 -4.59 -2.21 -5.74
CA PHE A 61 -3.71 -2.42 -4.60
C PHE A 61 -4.54 -2.56 -3.31
N PRO A 62 -4.04 -3.29 -2.30
CA PRO A 62 -4.67 -3.35 -1.00
C PRO A 62 -4.54 -2.01 -0.28
N GLY A 63 -5.62 -1.55 0.35
CA GLY A 63 -5.71 -0.21 0.90
C GLY A 63 -7.11 0.37 0.95
N GLY A 64 -7.21 1.59 1.46
CA GLY A 64 -8.51 2.21 1.71
C GLY A 64 -8.42 3.60 2.33
N ALA A 65 -9.57 4.08 2.79
CA ALA A 65 -9.73 5.44 3.31
C ALA A 65 -9.12 5.59 4.71
N TYR A 66 -8.52 6.77 4.95
CA TYR A 66 -7.99 7.16 6.25
C TYR A 66 -9.10 7.21 7.30
N ARG A 67 -8.80 6.73 8.51
CA ARG A 67 -9.62 6.90 9.71
C ARG A 67 -8.83 7.71 10.73
N GLU A 68 -9.46 8.64 11.45
CA GLU A 68 -8.78 9.48 12.44
C GLU A 68 -7.96 8.68 13.46
N ARG A 69 -8.45 7.50 13.84
CA ARG A 69 -7.77 6.57 14.75
C ARG A 69 -6.47 5.95 14.22
N ASP A 70 -6.27 5.99 12.90
CA ASP A 70 -5.06 5.44 12.27
C ASP A 70 -3.86 6.37 12.51
N GLY A 71 -4.10 7.68 12.68
CA GLY A 71 -3.08 8.69 12.99
C GLY A 71 -2.11 9.03 11.84
N THR A 72 -1.85 8.09 10.93
CA THR A 72 -1.00 8.28 9.74
C THR A 72 -1.53 7.51 8.54
N LEU A 73 -1.20 7.94 7.31
CA LEU A 73 -1.54 7.21 6.08
C LEU A 73 -0.86 5.84 6.00
N LEU A 74 0.37 5.71 6.52
CA LEU A 74 1.04 4.41 6.59
C LEU A 74 0.26 3.43 7.47
N ALA A 75 -0.21 3.88 8.63
CA ALA A 75 -1.04 3.05 9.51
C ALA A 75 -2.38 2.68 8.86
N THR A 76 -2.99 3.59 8.09
CA THR A 76 -4.17 3.27 7.26
C THR A 76 -3.87 2.14 6.27
N ALA A 77 -2.77 2.24 5.51
CA ALA A 77 -2.40 1.21 4.55
C ALA A 77 -2.16 -0.15 5.22
N TRP A 78 -1.50 -0.17 6.39
CA TRP A 78 -1.32 -1.39 7.18
C TRP A 78 -2.64 -2.00 7.65
N ARG A 79 -3.52 -1.19 8.25
CA ARG A 79 -4.82 -1.66 8.73
C ARG A 79 -5.62 -2.29 7.59
N GLU A 80 -5.72 -1.60 6.47
CA GLU A 80 -6.48 -2.08 5.30
C GLU A 80 -5.86 -3.36 4.73
N CYS A 81 -4.52 -3.46 4.62
CA CYS A 81 -3.89 -4.71 4.18
C CYS A 81 -4.09 -5.87 5.16
N ALA A 82 -4.08 -5.60 6.48
CA ALA A 82 -4.40 -6.61 7.48
C ALA A 82 -5.86 -7.08 7.36
N GLU A 83 -6.81 -6.17 7.13
CA GLU A 83 -8.23 -6.48 6.92
C GLU A 83 -8.47 -7.25 5.61
N GLU A 84 -7.81 -6.88 4.50
CA GLU A 84 -8.09 -7.42 3.16
C GLU A 84 -7.32 -8.71 2.82
N ILE A 85 -6.05 -8.81 3.25
CA ILE A 85 -5.17 -9.95 2.90
C ILE A 85 -4.50 -10.61 4.10
N GLY A 86 -4.78 -10.16 5.32
CA GLY A 86 -4.19 -10.73 6.53
C GLY A 86 -2.71 -10.41 6.74
N LEU A 87 -2.16 -9.41 6.03
CA LEU A 87 -0.75 -9.05 6.10
C LEU A 87 -0.42 -8.48 7.49
N LYS A 88 0.57 -9.07 8.17
CA LYS A 88 1.04 -8.56 9.46
C LYS A 88 2.15 -7.53 9.28
N VAL A 89 2.27 -6.64 10.25
CA VAL A 89 3.27 -5.55 10.23
C VAL A 89 4.70 -6.08 10.22
N ASP A 90 4.96 -7.22 10.87
CA ASP A 90 6.27 -7.89 10.91
C ASP A 90 6.62 -8.66 9.64
N GLU A 91 5.67 -8.83 8.72
CA GLU A 91 5.87 -9.50 7.42
C GLU A 91 6.26 -8.52 6.30
N VAL A 92 6.29 -7.21 6.58
CA VAL A 92 6.56 -6.16 5.59
C VAL A 92 7.73 -5.25 5.99
N GLU A 93 8.66 -5.06 5.05
CA GLU A 93 9.73 -4.06 5.15
C GLU A 93 9.32 -2.83 4.33
N ILE A 94 9.05 -1.69 4.99
CA ILE A 94 8.73 -0.45 4.29
C ILE A 94 10.01 0.15 3.69
N LEU A 95 10.01 0.34 2.36
CA LEU A 95 11.15 0.87 1.61
C LEU A 95 11.05 2.37 1.34
N GLY A 96 9.85 2.95 1.43
CA GLY A 96 9.56 4.37 1.22
C GLY A 96 8.06 4.64 1.18
N GLU A 97 7.71 5.93 1.11
CA GLU A 97 6.38 6.50 0.93
C GLU A 97 6.52 7.74 0.04
#